data_AF-A0A959TA68-F1
#
_entry.id   AF-A0A959TA68-F1
#
_cell.length_a   1.000
_cell.length_b   1.000
_cell.length_c   1.000
_cell.angle_alpha   90.00
_cell.angle_beta   90.00
_cell.angle_gamma   90.00
#
_symmetry.space_group_name_H-M   'P 1'
#
loop_
_entity.id
_entity.type
_entity.pdbx_description
1 polymer ?
#
loop_
_entity_poly.entity_id
_entity_poly.type
_entity_poly.pdbx_seq_one_letter_code
_entity_poly.pdbx_strand_id
1 'polypeptide(L)'
;DVISGSTTFGDIIWIENMGGGVFGATHLVDDALTGVEMADVFDLESDGDLDVLSVTGDYGELVWYQNDGSGSFSVPLYLALPNAGSAVSWAHADDLDDDGDLDVIAAGSFLPGSIAWYENLGGGLFSAGLVVTNNANGAWRVASGDMNGDNRIDIISASAFDDKVAWYPNQLSTSVNDETPPHQGLRLFPNPTTGHLTVIVPEEIAGIRITDLQGRVVRDLPMSSTPTPRELDLGDVAPGNYVLMITSGNGYLSAPFVKY
;
A
#
# COMPACT_ATOMS: atom_id res chain seq x y z
N ASP A 1 -16.03 -9.26 -18.00
CA ASP A 1 -16.65 -9.85 -16.79
C ASP A 1 -17.44 -8.79 -16.03
N VAL A 2 -18.20 -9.17 -15.01
CA VAL A 2 -18.84 -8.24 -14.07
C VAL A 2 -18.53 -8.68 -12.64
N ILE A 3 -18.03 -7.76 -11.82
CA ILE A 3 -17.96 -7.93 -10.36
C ILE A 3 -19.14 -7.18 -9.72
N SER A 4 -19.71 -7.73 -8.67
CA SER A 4 -20.79 -7.09 -7.90
C SER A 4 -20.60 -7.33 -6.42
N GLY A 5 -20.59 -6.25 -5.63
CA GLY A 5 -20.73 -6.30 -4.18
C GLY A 5 -22.16 -5.98 -3.76
N SER A 6 -22.64 -6.62 -2.69
CA SER A 6 -23.97 -6.39 -2.13
C SER A 6 -23.91 -5.88 -0.70
N THR A 7 -24.45 -4.69 -0.47
CA THR A 7 -24.68 -4.18 0.89
C THR A 7 -25.74 -4.98 1.65
N THR A 8 -26.71 -5.57 0.93
CA THR A 8 -27.85 -6.26 1.56
C THR A 8 -27.56 -7.72 1.86
N PHE A 9 -26.86 -8.40 0.95
CA PHE A 9 -26.54 -9.82 1.08
C PHE A 9 -25.19 -10.06 1.74
N GLY A 10 -24.29 -9.05 1.74
CA GLY A 10 -22.95 -9.22 2.29
C GLY A 10 -22.07 -10.12 1.45
N ASP A 11 -22.33 -10.17 0.14
CA ASP A 11 -21.60 -11.01 -0.80
C ASP A 11 -20.90 -10.21 -1.90
N ILE A 12 -19.85 -10.82 -2.43
CA ILE A 12 -19.19 -10.43 -3.67
C ILE A 12 -19.34 -11.59 -4.64
N ILE A 13 -19.83 -11.28 -5.84
CA ILE A 13 -20.00 -12.24 -6.91
C ILE A 13 -19.31 -11.77 -8.19
N TRP A 14 -18.77 -12.72 -8.94
CA TRP A 14 -18.27 -12.54 -10.30
C TRP A 14 -19.22 -13.21 -11.29
N ILE A 15 -19.49 -12.54 -12.41
CA ILE A 15 -20.31 -13.06 -13.50
C ILE A 15 -19.46 -13.05 -14.78
N GLU A 16 -19.26 -14.24 -15.34
CA GLU A 16 -18.41 -14.45 -16.52
C GLU A 16 -19.03 -13.77 -17.76
N ASN A 17 -18.24 -12.97 -18.49
CA ASN A 17 -18.67 -12.42 -19.77
C ASN A 17 -18.27 -13.35 -20.93
N MET A 18 -19.25 -14.03 -21.50
CA MET A 18 -19.06 -14.97 -22.62
C MET A 18 -18.95 -14.28 -23.99
N GLY A 19 -18.96 -12.94 -24.02
CA GLY A 19 -18.96 -12.14 -25.22
C GLY A 19 -20.34 -11.95 -25.84
N GLY A 20 -20.46 -10.99 -26.76
CA GLY A 20 -21.73 -10.71 -27.46
C GLY A 20 -22.87 -10.23 -26.56
N GLY A 21 -22.57 -9.79 -25.33
CA GLY A 21 -23.57 -9.41 -24.32
C GLY A 21 -24.19 -10.58 -23.56
N VAL A 22 -23.62 -11.78 -23.66
CA VAL A 22 -24.06 -12.97 -22.93
C VAL A 22 -23.22 -13.14 -21.67
N PHE A 23 -23.89 -13.32 -20.54
CA PHE A 23 -23.28 -13.56 -19.25
C PHE A 23 -23.52 -15.01 -18.79
N GLY A 24 -22.46 -15.63 -18.30
CA GLY A 24 -22.39 -17.04 -17.94
C GLY A 24 -22.82 -17.33 -16.51
N ALA A 25 -22.09 -18.24 -15.87
CA ALA A 25 -22.34 -18.61 -14.49
C ALA A 25 -21.98 -17.47 -13.53
N THR A 26 -22.62 -17.46 -12.37
CA THR A 26 -22.25 -16.62 -11.23
C THR A 26 -21.33 -17.42 -10.32
N HIS A 27 -20.20 -16.82 -9.98
CA HIS A 27 -19.18 -17.35 -9.09
C HIS A 27 -19.19 -16.55 -7.80
N LEU A 28 -19.15 -17.25 -6.67
CA LEU A 28 -19.05 -16.60 -5.36
C LEU A 28 -17.58 -16.29 -5.06
N VAL A 29 -17.31 -15.06 -4.65
CA VAL A 29 -15.99 -14.62 -4.17
C VAL A 29 -15.96 -14.69 -2.65
N ASP A 30 -16.94 -14.05 -1.99
CA ASP A 30 -17.12 -14.05 -0.53
C ASP A 30 -18.59 -13.82 -0.18
N ASP A 31 -19.11 -14.44 0.87
CA ASP A 31 -20.47 -14.23 1.44
C ASP A 31 -20.47 -13.97 2.95
N ALA A 32 -19.29 -13.80 3.56
CA ALA A 32 -19.11 -13.62 4.99
C ALA A 32 -19.01 -12.14 5.41
N LEU A 33 -19.39 -11.19 4.54
CA LEU A 33 -19.15 -9.76 4.74
C LEU A 33 -20.35 -9.06 5.37
N THR A 34 -20.07 -7.97 6.08
CA THR A 34 -21.07 -7.09 6.70
C THR A 34 -21.55 -6.01 5.73
N GLY A 35 -21.89 -6.44 4.52
CA GLY A 35 -22.21 -5.57 3.39
C GLY A 35 -20.97 -5.12 2.61
N VAL A 36 -21.14 -4.87 1.32
CA VAL A 36 -20.08 -4.43 0.40
C VAL A 36 -20.51 -3.16 -0.30
N GLU A 37 -19.79 -2.06 -0.04
CA GLU A 37 -20.07 -0.74 -0.64
C GLU A 37 -19.28 -0.50 -1.93
N MET A 38 -18.15 -1.20 -2.07
CA MET A 38 -17.30 -1.12 -3.25
C MET A 38 -16.69 -2.50 -3.50
N ALA A 39 -16.68 -2.90 -4.77
CA ALA A 39 -15.90 -4.01 -5.30
C ALA A 39 -15.40 -3.58 -6.69
N ASP A 40 -14.11 -3.73 -6.93
CA ASP A 40 -13.45 -3.42 -8.19
C ASP A 40 -12.33 -4.42 -8.45
N VAL A 41 -11.78 -4.42 -9.67
CA VAL A 41 -10.82 -5.45 -10.10
C VAL A 41 -9.53 -4.86 -10.63
N PHE A 42 -8.41 -5.45 -10.20
CA PHE A 42 -7.04 -5.04 -10.55
C PHE A 42 -6.15 -6.30 -10.58
N ASP A 43 -5.10 -6.31 -11.39
CA ASP A 43 -4.06 -7.36 -11.38
C ASP A 43 -2.97 -6.91 -10.40
N LEU A 44 -3.10 -7.25 -9.11
CA LEU A 44 -2.26 -6.67 -8.05
C LEU A 44 -0.92 -7.41 -7.91
N GLU A 45 -0.83 -8.68 -8.25
CA GLU A 45 0.41 -9.45 -8.20
C GLU A 45 1.14 -9.55 -9.54
N SER A 46 0.63 -8.88 -10.58
CA SER A 46 1.21 -8.83 -11.91
C SER A 46 1.31 -10.21 -12.58
N ASP A 47 0.35 -11.11 -12.31
CA ASP A 47 0.31 -12.45 -12.90
C ASP A 47 -0.66 -12.58 -14.10
N GLY A 48 -1.41 -11.51 -14.37
CA GLY A 48 -2.33 -11.40 -15.50
C GLY A 48 -3.76 -11.80 -15.16
N ASP A 49 -4.02 -12.28 -13.95
CA ASP A 49 -5.35 -12.60 -13.46
C ASP A 49 -5.90 -11.42 -12.64
N LEU A 50 -7.15 -11.04 -12.91
CA LEU A 50 -7.76 -9.93 -12.19
C LEU A 50 -8.22 -10.40 -10.80
N ASP A 51 -7.73 -9.71 -9.78
CA ASP A 51 -8.14 -9.84 -8.39
C ASP A 51 -9.35 -8.99 -8.06
N VAL A 52 -9.88 -9.18 -6.85
CA VAL A 52 -10.94 -8.33 -6.30
C VAL A 52 -10.42 -7.50 -5.14
N LEU A 53 -10.59 -6.18 -5.24
CA LEU A 53 -10.43 -5.24 -4.14
C LEU A 53 -11.81 -4.77 -3.69
N SER A 54 -12.09 -4.80 -2.39
CA SER A 54 -13.41 -4.45 -1.87
C SER A 54 -13.36 -3.61 -0.60
N VAL A 55 -14.46 -2.91 -0.33
CA VAL A 55 -14.68 -2.16 0.90
C VAL A 55 -15.99 -2.59 1.55
N THR A 56 -15.93 -3.04 2.81
CA THR A 56 -17.11 -3.47 3.57
C THR A 56 -17.89 -2.29 4.16
N GLY A 57 -19.21 -2.44 4.29
CA GLY A 57 -20.12 -1.34 4.66
C GLY A 57 -20.09 -0.94 6.12
N ASP A 58 -20.24 -1.90 7.05
CA ASP A 58 -20.47 -1.56 8.46
C ASP A 58 -19.23 -1.05 9.19
N TYR A 59 -18.04 -1.47 8.75
CA TYR A 59 -16.76 -1.13 9.39
C TYR A 59 -15.72 -0.52 8.45
N GLY A 60 -16.01 -0.44 7.14
CA GLY A 60 -15.07 0.11 6.14
C GLY A 60 -13.76 -0.67 6.12
N GLU A 61 -13.84 -1.98 6.02
CA GLU A 61 -12.65 -2.82 5.88
C GLU A 61 -12.26 -2.90 4.42
N LEU A 62 -10.98 -2.61 4.12
CA LEU A 62 -10.41 -2.81 2.80
C LEU A 62 -9.88 -4.24 2.69
N VAL A 63 -10.39 -4.98 1.72
CA VAL A 63 -10.11 -6.41 1.58
C VAL A 63 -9.69 -6.72 0.16
N TRP A 64 -8.58 -7.43 0.03
CA TRP A 64 -8.08 -7.98 -1.23
C TRP A 64 -8.30 -9.50 -1.28
N TYR A 65 -8.80 -9.97 -2.42
CA TYR A 65 -8.98 -11.38 -2.75
C TYR A 65 -8.19 -11.70 -4.00
N GLN A 66 -7.13 -12.47 -3.82
CA GLN A 66 -6.28 -12.91 -4.92
C GLN A 66 -7.01 -13.97 -5.75
N ASN A 67 -6.96 -13.88 -7.07
CA ASN A 67 -7.52 -14.85 -8.01
C ASN A 67 -6.41 -15.74 -8.58
N ASP A 68 -6.57 -17.06 -8.50
CA ASP A 68 -5.56 -18.00 -9.02
C ASP A 68 -5.65 -18.30 -10.53
N GLY A 69 -6.40 -17.47 -11.27
CA GLY A 69 -6.68 -17.64 -12.70
C GLY A 69 -7.67 -18.76 -13.05
N SER A 70 -8.07 -19.57 -12.07
CA SER A 70 -9.09 -20.63 -12.26
C SER A 70 -10.49 -20.18 -11.85
N GLY A 71 -10.64 -18.93 -11.41
CA GLY A 71 -11.86 -18.40 -10.79
C GLY A 71 -12.02 -18.85 -9.34
N SER A 72 -10.92 -19.24 -8.68
CA SER A 72 -10.86 -19.50 -7.25
C SER A 72 -10.12 -18.38 -6.56
N PHE A 73 -10.64 -17.95 -5.40
CA PHE A 73 -10.07 -16.84 -4.65
C PHE A 73 -9.35 -17.32 -3.39
N SER A 74 -8.28 -16.62 -3.02
CA SER A 74 -7.48 -16.91 -1.84
C SER A 74 -8.20 -16.51 -0.54
N VAL A 75 -7.52 -16.73 0.60
CA VAL A 75 -7.98 -16.20 1.88
C VAL A 75 -7.87 -14.67 1.85
N PRO A 76 -8.91 -13.92 2.26
CA PRO A 76 -8.89 -12.45 2.20
C PRO A 76 -7.73 -11.83 2.97
N LEU A 77 -7.06 -10.87 2.35
CA LEU A 77 -6.09 -9.99 3.01
C LEU A 77 -6.75 -8.67 3.38
N TYR A 78 -6.67 -8.30 4.67
CA TYR A 78 -7.23 -7.05 5.18
C TYR A 78 -6.15 -5.96 5.26
N LEU A 79 -6.37 -4.84 4.59
CA LEU A 79 -5.50 -3.67 4.60
C LEU A 79 -6.05 -2.63 5.56
N ALA A 80 -5.57 -2.64 6.80
CA ALA A 80 -6.04 -1.72 7.84
C ALA A 80 -5.50 -0.31 7.64
N LEU A 81 -6.38 0.70 7.79
CA LEU A 81 -5.95 2.10 7.82
C LEU A 81 -4.92 2.33 8.94
N PRO A 82 -3.86 3.12 8.67
CA PRO A 82 -2.85 3.43 9.68
C PRO A 82 -3.36 4.30 10.83
N ASN A 83 -4.49 4.99 10.66
CA ASN A 83 -5.11 5.81 11.68
C ASN A 83 -6.30 5.08 12.32
N ALA A 84 -6.18 4.76 13.60
CA ALA A 84 -7.23 4.08 14.35
C ALA A 84 -8.48 4.96 14.47
N GLY A 85 -9.64 4.44 14.04
CA GLY A 85 -10.94 5.10 14.18
C GLY A 85 -11.51 5.69 12.89
N SER A 86 -10.85 5.48 11.74
CA SER A 86 -11.47 5.71 10.44
C SER A 86 -11.89 4.41 9.76
N ALA A 87 -12.96 4.48 8.98
CA ALA A 87 -13.46 3.41 8.13
C ALA A 87 -13.15 3.75 6.66
N VAL A 88 -12.70 2.77 5.89
CA VAL A 88 -12.48 2.93 4.45
C VAL A 88 -13.82 3.12 3.77
N SER A 89 -13.92 4.10 2.87
CA SER A 89 -15.11 4.39 2.06
C SER A 89 -14.91 4.07 0.58
N TRP A 90 -13.66 4.03 0.14
CA TRP A 90 -13.27 3.77 -1.23
C TRP A 90 -11.80 3.38 -1.31
N ALA A 91 -11.45 2.60 -2.31
CA ALA A 91 -10.08 2.30 -2.65
C ALA A 91 -9.86 2.38 -4.18
N HIS A 92 -8.62 2.47 -4.59
CA HIS A 92 -8.20 2.47 -5.99
C HIS A 92 -6.79 1.87 -6.07
N ALA A 93 -6.40 1.36 -7.23
CA ALA A 93 -5.05 0.86 -7.44
C ALA A 93 -4.41 1.44 -8.69
N ASP A 94 -3.11 1.74 -8.61
CA ASP A 94 -2.26 2.32 -9.65
C ASP A 94 -0.79 2.08 -9.28
N ASP A 95 0.15 2.27 -10.20
CA ASP A 95 1.59 2.15 -9.92
C ASP A 95 2.11 3.52 -9.41
N LEU A 96 2.22 3.69 -8.08
CA LEU A 96 2.55 4.99 -7.49
C LEU A 96 4.06 5.24 -7.39
N ASP A 97 4.89 4.20 -7.37
CA ASP A 97 6.34 4.35 -7.23
C ASP A 97 7.15 3.99 -8.49
N ASP A 98 6.47 3.65 -9.58
CA ASP A 98 7.03 3.35 -10.91
C ASP A 98 7.91 2.08 -10.90
N ASP A 99 7.56 1.11 -10.05
CA ASP A 99 8.23 -0.19 -9.97
C ASP A 99 7.56 -1.29 -10.79
N GLY A 100 6.37 -1.02 -11.30
CA GLY A 100 5.58 -1.88 -12.18
C GLY A 100 4.52 -2.72 -11.48
N ASP A 101 4.46 -2.71 -10.15
CA ASP A 101 3.40 -3.36 -9.38
C ASP A 101 2.30 -2.35 -9.01
N LEU A 102 1.03 -2.79 -9.04
CA LEU A 102 -0.08 -1.93 -8.68
C LEU A 102 -0.17 -1.78 -7.15
N ASP A 103 -0.05 -0.56 -6.67
CA ASP A 103 -0.25 -0.16 -5.28
C ASP A 103 -1.71 0.10 -4.97
N VAL A 104 -2.06 0.19 -3.68
CA VAL A 104 -3.43 0.51 -3.25
C VAL A 104 -3.50 1.87 -2.56
N ILE A 105 -4.46 2.70 -2.98
CA ILE A 105 -4.83 3.97 -2.34
C ILE A 105 -6.20 3.79 -1.67
N ALA A 106 -6.35 4.24 -0.43
CA ALA A 106 -7.61 4.17 0.31
C ALA A 106 -8.05 5.52 0.87
N ALA A 107 -9.35 5.81 0.77
CA ALA A 107 -10.00 6.91 1.48
C ALA A 107 -10.61 6.42 2.79
N GLY A 108 -10.18 7.02 3.89
CA GLY A 108 -10.80 6.95 5.21
C GLY A 108 -11.76 8.12 5.40
N SER A 109 -13.04 7.83 5.63
CA SER A 109 -14.11 8.85 5.58
C SER A 109 -14.45 9.51 6.92
N PHE A 110 -14.07 8.91 8.04
CA PHE A 110 -14.51 9.36 9.37
C PHE A 110 -13.74 10.58 9.87
N LEU A 111 -13.81 10.91 11.17
CA LEU A 111 -13.15 12.08 11.75
C LEU A 111 -12.07 11.64 12.76
N PRO A 112 -10.76 11.88 12.48
CA PRO A 112 -10.23 12.52 11.27
C PRO A 112 -10.31 11.62 10.04
N GLY A 113 -10.53 12.22 8.88
CA GLY A 113 -10.57 11.51 7.60
C GLY A 113 -9.19 11.52 6.96
N SER A 114 -8.84 10.44 6.28
CA SER A 114 -7.48 10.20 5.82
C SER A 114 -7.43 9.69 4.39
N ILE A 115 -6.30 9.91 3.73
CA ILE A 115 -5.92 9.16 2.53
C ILE A 115 -4.69 8.34 2.90
N ALA A 116 -4.71 7.06 2.56
CA ALA A 116 -3.60 6.14 2.81
C ALA A 116 -3.12 5.49 1.51
N TRP A 117 -1.84 5.16 1.45
CA TRP A 117 -1.20 4.42 0.36
C TRP A 117 -0.58 3.15 0.93
N TYR A 118 -0.76 2.02 0.26
CA TYR A 118 -0.17 0.73 0.57
C TYR A 118 0.69 0.33 -0.63
N GLU A 119 2.00 0.47 -0.48
CA GLU A 119 2.99 -0.02 -1.44
C GLU A 119 2.86 -1.54 -1.57
N ASN A 120 2.79 -2.02 -2.80
CA ASN A 120 2.84 -3.41 -3.14
C ASN A 120 4.30 -3.82 -3.25
N LEU A 121 4.72 -4.73 -2.38
CA LEU A 121 6.10 -5.21 -2.31
C LEU A 121 6.35 -6.42 -3.22
N GLY A 122 5.38 -6.73 -4.08
CA GLY A 122 5.36 -7.89 -4.96
C GLY A 122 4.98 -9.19 -4.24
N GLY A 123 4.56 -10.18 -5.04
CA GLY A 123 4.25 -11.53 -4.56
C GLY A 123 3.12 -11.59 -3.53
N GLY A 124 2.18 -10.64 -3.58
CA GLY A 124 1.03 -10.54 -2.70
C GLY A 124 1.33 -10.01 -1.30
N LEU A 125 2.37 -9.19 -1.16
CA LEU A 125 2.72 -8.53 0.09
C LEU A 125 2.49 -7.02 -0.04
N PHE A 126 1.79 -6.43 0.92
CA PHE A 126 1.64 -4.98 1.01
C PHE A 126 2.40 -4.44 2.21
N SER A 127 2.93 -3.22 2.09
CA SER A 127 3.51 -2.49 3.21
C SER A 127 2.46 -2.10 4.24
N ALA A 128 2.92 -1.60 5.39
CA ALA A 128 2.02 -0.95 6.32
C ALA A 128 1.56 0.38 5.72
N GLY A 129 0.24 0.61 5.66
CA GLY A 129 -0.33 1.79 5.03
C GLY A 129 0.33 3.09 5.48
N LEU A 130 0.82 3.88 4.53
CA LEU A 130 1.36 5.21 4.75
C LEU A 130 0.22 6.23 4.74
N VAL A 131 0.24 7.16 5.70
CA VAL A 131 -0.69 8.29 5.71
C VAL A 131 -0.23 9.33 4.68
N VAL A 132 -0.99 9.49 3.60
CA VAL A 132 -0.82 10.62 2.65
C VAL A 132 -1.34 11.91 3.29
N THR A 133 -2.50 11.83 3.97
CA THR A 133 -3.02 12.93 4.78
C THR A 133 -3.99 12.45 5.84
N ASN A 134 -4.14 13.22 6.93
CA ASN A 134 -5.20 13.09 7.94
C ASN A 134 -6.19 14.27 7.89
N ASN A 135 -6.17 15.04 6.80
CA ASN A 135 -6.99 16.23 6.62
C ASN A 135 -7.94 16.07 5.42
N ALA A 136 -8.60 14.91 5.32
CA ALA A 136 -9.54 14.58 4.27
C ALA A 136 -10.88 14.13 4.89
N ASN A 137 -11.49 15.01 5.67
CA ASN A 137 -12.69 14.67 6.43
C ASN A 137 -13.85 14.38 5.48
N GLY A 138 -14.42 13.19 5.59
CA GLY A 138 -15.44 12.75 4.66
C GLY A 138 -14.91 12.43 3.27
N ALA A 139 -13.68 11.91 3.14
CA ALA A 139 -13.18 11.38 1.88
C ALA A 139 -14.07 10.23 1.40
N TRP A 140 -14.68 10.39 0.22
CA TRP A 140 -15.59 9.39 -0.36
C TRP A 140 -15.02 8.75 -1.61
N ARG A 141 -14.08 9.42 -2.29
CA ARG A 141 -13.45 8.92 -3.50
C ARG A 141 -11.98 9.31 -3.50
N VAL A 142 -11.18 8.41 -4.05
CA VAL A 142 -9.79 8.64 -4.45
C VAL A 142 -9.64 8.23 -5.90
N ALA A 143 -8.74 8.90 -6.60
CA ALA A 143 -8.29 8.53 -7.92
C ALA A 143 -6.81 8.93 -8.04
N SER A 144 -6.16 8.47 -9.10
CA SER A 144 -4.75 8.74 -9.36
C SER A 144 -4.51 9.09 -10.83
N GLY A 145 -3.33 9.64 -11.08
CA GLY A 145 -2.83 9.96 -12.41
C GLY A 145 -1.81 11.08 -12.39
N ASP A 146 -1.00 11.20 -13.43
CA ASP A 146 -0.07 12.32 -13.59
C ASP A 146 -0.84 13.62 -13.87
N MET A 147 -1.01 14.46 -12.84
CA MET A 147 -1.77 15.71 -12.92
C MET A 147 -0.90 16.88 -13.37
N ASN A 148 0.42 16.76 -13.27
CA ASN A 148 1.35 17.88 -13.40
C ASN A 148 2.34 17.74 -14.57
N GLY A 149 2.38 16.57 -15.21
CA GLY A 149 3.22 16.25 -16.36
C GLY A 149 4.65 15.85 -16.00
N ASP A 150 4.89 15.40 -14.77
CA ASP A 150 6.23 14.95 -14.31
C ASP A 150 6.44 13.45 -14.45
N ASN A 151 5.50 12.73 -15.07
CA ASN A 151 5.46 11.29 -15.22
C ASN A 151 5.45 10.52 -13.89
N ARG A 152 5.02 11.14 -12.78
CA ARG A 152 4.71 10.43 -11.54
C ARG A 152 3.21 10.43 -11.32
N ILE A 153 2.70 9.30 -10.84
CA ILE A 153 1.29 9.15 -10.53
C ILE A 153 0.99 9.92 -9.24
N ASP A 154 0.16 10.97 -9.35
CA ASP A 154 -0.33 11.75 -8.22
C ASP A 154 -1.62 11.15 -7.66
N ILE A 155 -2.02 11.57 -6.45
CA ILE A 155 -3.31 11.20 -5.84
C ILE A 155 -4.25 12.41 -5.82
N ILE A 156 -5.53 12.18 -6.10
CA ILE A 156 -6.62 13.14 -5.88
C ILE A 156 -7.71 12.54 -4.99
N SER A 157 -8.24 13.33 -4.07
CA SER A 157 -9.36 12.93 -3.21
C SER A 157 -10.54 13.90 -3.34
N ALA A 158 -11.73 13.40 -3.07
CA ALA A 158 -12.94 14.21 -2.89
C ALA A 158 -13.53 13.96 -1.51
N SER A 159 -13.56 15.00 -0.69
CA SER A 159 -13.95 14.96 0.72
C SER A 159 -15.14 15.88 1.02
N ALA A 160 -16.24 15.26 1.47
CA ALA A 160 -17.55 15.88 1.59
C ALA A 160 -17.73 16.67 2.91
N PHE A 161 -16.96 16.37 3.96
CA PHE A 161 -17.14 17.05 5.25
C PHE A 161 -16.19 18.24 5.45
N ASP A 162 -15.17 18.38 4.60
CA ASP A 162 -14.31 19.57 4.54
C ASP A 162 -14.41 20.36 3.22
N ASP A 163 -15.38 20.00 2.37
CA ASP A 163 -15.73 20.66 1.10
C ASP A 163 -14.54 20.78 0.12
N LYS A 164 -13.73 19.72 -0.03
CA LYS A 164 -12.51 19.76 -0.85
C LYS A 164 -12.48 18.70 -1.93
N VAL A 165 -11.89 19.11 -3.05
CA VAL A 165 -11.12 18.21 -3.91
C VAL A 165 -9.66 18.56 -3.68
N ALA A 166 -8.86 17.60 -3.21
CA ALA A 166 -7.47 17.82 -2.84
C ALA A 166 -6.55 16.98 -3.73
N TRP A 167 -5.46 17.61 -4.18
CA TRP A 167 -4.41 16.98 -4.96
C TRP A 167 -3.16 16.81 -4.09
N TYR A 168 -2.56 15.63 -4.15
CA TYR A 168 -1.35 15.26 -3.44
C TYR A 168 -0.31 14.88 -4.49
N PRO A 169 0.62 15.79 -4.83
CA PRO A 169 1.66 15.49 -5.81
C PRO A 169 2.60 14.43 -5.29
N ASN A 170 2.99 13.52 -6.16
CA ASN A 170 3.95 12.49 -5.88
C ASN A 170 5.37 13.06 -6.00
N GLN A 171 6.08 13.02 -4.87
CA GLN A 171 7.44 13.52 -4.74
C GLN A 171 8.47 12.39 -4.57
N LEU A 172 8.08 11.14 -4.89
CA LEU A 172 9.00 10.01 -4.98
C LEU A 172 10.10 10.34 -5.98
N SER A 173 11.32 10.55 -5.47
CA SER A 173 12.49 10.84 -6.30
C SER A 173 13.07 9.53 -6.81
N THR A 174 12.85 9.22 -8.08
CA THR A 174 13.52 8.11 -8.79
C THR A 174 14.97 8.45 -9.19
N SER A 175 15.43 9.68 -8.94
CA SER A 175 16.80 10.09 -9.26
C SER A 175 17.73 9.91 -8.05
N VAL A 176 18.85 9.23 -8.29
CA VAL A 176 19.98 9.09 -7.35
C VAL A 176 20.65 10.45 -7.04
N ASN A 177 20.15 11.57 -7.60
CA ASN A 177 20.81 12.88 -7.57
C ASN A 177 19.93 14.07 -7.14
N ASP A 178 18.68 13.88 -6.72
CA ASP A 178 17.90 15.00 -6.15
C ASP A 178 17.96 14.99 -4.62
N GLU A 179 18.42 16.12 -4.06
CA GLU A 179 18.55 16.38 -2.63
C GLU A 179 17.22 16.59 -1.89
N THR A 180 16.14 15.97 -2.34
CA THR A 180 14.86 15.94 -1.62
C THR A 180 14.35 14.51 -1.55
N PRO A 181 14.57 13.80 -0.42
CA PRO A 181 14.19 12.40 -0.30
C PRO A 181 12.70 12.25 -0.02
N PRO A 182 12.04 11.22 -0.61
CA PRO A 182 10.64 10.91 -0.37
C PRO A 182 10.31 10.38 1.03
N HIS A 183 11.30 10.00 1.82
CA HIS A 183 11.10 9.72 3.22
C HIS A 183 11.44 11.00 3.98
N GLN A 184 10.51 11.57 4.76
CA GLN A 184 10.84 12.69 5.64
C GLN A 184 11.93 12.26 6.66
N GLY A 185 13.18 12.36 6.22
CA GLY A 185 14.42 12.19 6.96
C GLY A 185 15.06 10.80 7.06
N LEU A 186 14.52 9.72 6.47
CA LEU A 186 15.26 8.43 6.37
C LEU A 186 16.27 8.49 5.22
N ARG A 187 17.56 8.37 5.52
CA ARG A 187 18.65 8.29 4.54
C ARG A 187 19.55 7.10 4.83
N LEU A 188 19.84 6.32 3.78
CA LEU A 188 20.73 5.17 3.82
C LEU A 188 22.00 5.45 3.00
N PHE A 189 23.18 5.34 3.61
CA PHE A 189 24.43 5.51 2.88
C PHE A 189 25.62 4.72 3.46
N PRO A 190 26.53 4.21 2.62
CA PRO A 190 26.40 4.13 1.16
C PRO A 190 25.29 3.11 0.78
N ASN A 191 24.52 3.42 -0.25
CA ASN A 191 23.63 2.48 -0.92
C ASN A 191 23.93 2.56 -2.42
N PRO A 192 24.50 1.52 -3.05
CA PRO A 192 24.81 0.20 -2.49
C PRO A 192 25.91 0.19 -1.41
N THR A 193 25.88 -0.80 -0.52
CA THR A 193 26.88 -1.02 0.54
C THR A 193 27.69 -2.31 0.33
N THR A 194 28.94 -2.34 0.80
CA THR A 194 29.79 -3.55 0.83
C THR A 194 29.81 -4.24 2.19
N GLY A 195 29.08 -3.73 3.19
CA GLY A 195 29.12 -4.26 4.56
C GLY A 195 28.83 -3.27 5.68
N HIS A 196 28.76 -1.97 5.40
CA HIS A 196 28.37 -0.95 6.39
C HIS A 196 27.30 -0.04 5.82
N LEU A 197 26.18 0.09 6.52
CA LEU A 197 25.06 0.93 6.11
C LEU A 197 24.78 1.97 7.19
N THR A 198 24.93 3.24 6.85
CA THR A 198 24.56 4.35 7.75
C THR A 198 23.11 4.71 7.56
N VAL A 199 22.39 4.76 8.66
CA VAL A 199 20.97 5.08 8.75
C VAL A 199 20.84 6.44 9.44
N ILE A 200 20.33 7.44 8.73
CA ILE A 200 19.90 8.73 9.29
C ILE A 200 18.38 8.73 9.31
N VAL A 201 17.78 9.14 10.43
CA VAL A 201 16.33 9.35 10.65
C VAL A 201 16.20 10.60 11.52
N PRO A 202 15.20 11.48 11.36
CA PRO A 202 15.09 12.71 12.15
C PRO A 202 14.52 12.47 13.56
N GLU A 203 14.25 11.22 13.91
CA GLU A 203 13.54 10.79 15.12
C GLU A 203 14.26 9.63 15.82
N GLU A 204 13.82 9.32 17.05
CA GLU A 204 14.33 8.17 17.78
C GLU A 204 13.91 6.85 17.12
N ILE A 205 14.89 5.95 16.98
CA ILE A 205 14.68 4.61 16.45
C ILE A 205 14.25 3.70 17.59
N ALA A 206 13.02 3.22 17.53
CA ALA A 206 12.48 2.20 18.42
C ALA A 206 12.84 0.77 17.96
N GLY A 207 13.16 0.55 16.68
CA GLY A 207 13.57 -0.77 16.19
C GLY A 207 14.09 -0.73 14.77
N ILE A 208 14.93 -1.69 14.39
CA ILE A 208 15.38 -1.89 13.01
C ILE A 208 15.24 -3.35 12.63
N ARG A 209 14.60 -3.61 11.50
CA ARG A 209 14.49 -4.93 10.89
C ARG A 209 14.97 -4.86 9.45
N ILE A 210 15.69 -5.89 9.02
CA ILE A 210 16.13 -6.07 7.63
C ILE A 210 15.47 -7.35 7.12
N THR A 211 14.78 -7.25 5.99
CA THR A 211 14.18 -8.38 5.30
C THR A 211 14.78 -8.57 3.91
N ASP A 212 14.76 -9.79 3.40
CA ASP A 212 14.90 -10.01 1.96
C ASP A 212 13.64 -9.55 1.21
N LEU A 213 13.66 -9.61 -0.13
CA LEU A 213 12.52 -9.27 -0.99
C LEU A 213 11.35 -10.25 -0.85
N GLN A 214 11.50 -11.36 -0.13
CA GLN A 214 10.42 -12.30 0.17
C GLN A 214 9.87 -12.09 1.60
N GLY A 215 10.21 -10.96 2.24
CA GLY A 215 9.75 -10.60 3.57
C GLY A 215 10.39 -11.41 4.71
N ARG A 216 11.36 -12.28 4.43
CA ARG A 216 12.01 -13.08 5.49
C ARG A 216 12.97 -12.20 6.27
N VAL A 217 12.88 -12.28 7.59
CA VAL A 217 13.76 -11.51 8.47
C VAL A 217 15.19 -12.04 8.37
N VAL A 218 16.06 -11.20 7.83
CA VAL A 218 17.50 -11.45 7.71
C VAL A 218 18.21 -10.95 8.96
N ARG A 219 17.74 -9.84 9.53
CA ARG A 219 18.26 -9.30 10.78
C ARG A 219 17.19 -8.51 11.54
N ASP A 220 17.21 -8.64 12.86
CA ASP A 220 16.36 -7.88 13.77
C ASP A 220 17.25 -7.28 14.87
N LEU A 221 17.24 -5.96 15.00
CA LEU A 221 18.05 -5.24 15.97
C LEU A 221 17.13 -4.64 17.05
N PRO A 222 17.38 -4.97 18.34
CA PRO A 222 16.46 -4.63 19.41
C PRO A 222 16.38 -3.12 19.67
N MET A 223 15.33 -2.75 20.42
CA MET A 223 14.99 -1.38 20.77
C MET A 223 16.15 -0.68 21.49
N SER A 224 16.69 0.36 20.88
CA SER A 224 17.68 1.23 21.48
C SER A 224 17.43 2.64 20.98
N SER A 225 17.07 3.54 21.90
CA SER A 225 16.83 4.98 21.66
C SER A 225 18.13 5.74 21.34
N THR A 226 18.97 5.16 20.50
CA THR A 226 20.25 5.76 20.11
C THR A 226 20.03 6.86 19.08
N PRO A 227 20.73 7.99 19.21
CA PRO A 227 20.62 9.09 18.26
C PRO A 227 21.20 8.69 16.90
N THR A 228 20.64 9.27 15.84
CA THR A 228 21.11 9.15 14.46
C THR A 228 22.26 10.14 14.19
N PRO A 229 23.19 9.87 13.26
CA PRO A 229 23.30 8.70 12.38
C PRO A 229 23.68 7.40 13.13
N ARG A 230 23.14 6.27 12.66
CA ARG A 230 23.44 4.93 13.17
C ARG A 230 24.11 4.09 12.09
N GLU A 231 25.25 3.50 12.40
CA GLU A 231 25.94 2.59 11.49
C GLU A 231 25.51 1.13 11.76
N LEU A 232 25.14 0.42 10.70
CA LEU A 232 24.81 -0.99 10.72
C LEU A 232 25.94 -1.77 10.06
N ASP A 233 26.58 -2.65 10.82
CA ASP A 233 27.50 -3.65 10.28
C ASP A 233 26.69 -4.80 9.68
N LEU A 234 26.78 -4.96 8.37
CA LEU A 234 26.10 -5.98 7.59
C LEU A 234 27.06 -7.07 7.11
N GLY A 235 28.27 -7.20 7.66
CA GLY A 235 29.29 -8.15 7.20
C GLY A 235 28.82 -9.61 7.10
N ASP A 236 27.87 -10.01 7.94
CA ASP A 236 27.25 -11.34 8.00
C ASP A 236 25.99 -11.52 7.13
N VAL A 237 25.43 -10.43 6.58
CA VAL A 237 24.33 -10.48 5.61
C VAL A 237 24.88 -10.92 4.25
N ALA A 238 24.19 -11.78 3.50
CA ALA A 238 24.67 -12.15 2.17
C ALA A 238 24.60 -10.95 1.19
N PRO A 239 25.32 -10.96 0.06
CA PRO A 239 25.04 -10.03 -1.04
C PRO A 239 23.62 -10.23 -1.56
N GLY A 240 22.90 -9.15 -1.84
CA GLY A 240 21.50 -9.20 -2.24
C GLY A 240 20.77 -7.88 -2.09
N ASN A 241 19.48 -7.91 -2.43
CA ASN A 241 18.55 -6.80 -2.26
C ASN A 241 17.77 -6.99 -0.96
N TYR A 242 17.64 -5.92 -0.19
CA TYR A 242 17.05 -5.95 1.14
C TYR A 242 16.16 -4.73 1.36
N VAL A 243 15.20 -4.87 2.27
CA VAL A 243 14.40 -3.75 2.77
C VAL A 243 14.78 -3.50 4.23
N LEU A 244 15.15 -2.26 4.55
CA LEU A 244 15.32 -1.80 5.93
C LEU A 244 13.99 -1.24 6.42
N MET A 245 13.45 -1.81 7.49
CA MET A 245 12.27 -1.32 8.20
C MET A 245 12.70 -0.72 9.54
N ILE A 246 12.22 0.47 9.86
CA ILE A 246 12.51 1.21 11.08
C ILE A 246 11.20 1.46 11.81
N THR A 247 11.15 1.09 13.08
CA THR A 247 10.07 1.54 13.98
C THR A 247 10.53 2.81 14.67
N SER A 248 9.70 3.85 14.66
CA SER A 248 9.93 5.15 15.31
C SER A 248 8.75 5.51 16.22
N GLY A 249 8.90 6.57 17.01
CA GLY A 249 7.82 7.09 17.86
C GLY A 249 6.57 7.53 17.08
N ASN A 250 6.72 7.88 15.80
CA ASN A 250 5.65 8.38 14.94
C ASN A 250 5.16 7.36 13.89
N GLY A 251 5.64 6.10 13.94
CA GLY A 251 5.22 5.04 13.01
C GLY A 251 6.38 4.24 12.44
N TYR A 252 6.20 3.67 11.25
CA TYR A 252 7.23 2.89 10.56
C TYR A 252 7.79 3.67 9.36
N LEU A 253 9.10 3.52 9.11
CA LEU A 253 9.78 4.00 7.92
C LEU A 253 10.47 2.82 7.25
N SER A 254 10.42 2.74 5.93
CA SER A 254 11.13 1.72 5.15
C SER A 254 11.99 2.36 4.07
N ALA A 255 13.09 1.69 3.70
CA ALA A 255 13.84 2.02 2.50
C ALA A 255 14.59 0.79 1.97
N PRO A 256 14.61 0.57 0.64
CA PRO A 256 15.38 -0.51 0.03
C PRO A 256 16.88 -0.19 0.01
N PHE A 257 17.72 -1.23 0.08
CA PHE A 257 19.15 -1.11 -0.15
C PHE A 257 19.76 -2.37 -0.77
N VAL A 258 20.90 -2.17 -1.45
CA VAL A 258 21.65 -3.25 -2.10
C VAL A 258 22.94 -3.52 -1.33
N LYS A 259 23.23 -4.79 -1.02
CA LYS A 259 24.53 -5.24 -0.51
C LYS A 259 25.30 -6.00 -1.59
N TYR A 260 26.54 -5.59 -1.86
CA TYR A 260 27.51 -6.32 -2.69
C TYR A 260 28.41 -7.25 -1.89
#